data_AF-A0A8J2WWR6-F1
#
_entry.id   AF-A0A8J2WWR6-F1
#
_cell.length_a   1.000
_cell.length_b   1.000
_cell.length_c   1.000
_cell.angle_alpha   90.00
_cell.angle_beta   90.00
_cell.angle_gamma   90.00
#
_symmetry.space_group_name_H-M   'P 1'
#
loop_
_entity.id
_entity.type
_entity.pdbx_description
1 polymer ?
#
loop_
_entity_poly.entity_id
_entity_poly.type
_entity_poly.pdbx_seq_one_letter_code
_entity_poly.pdbx_strand_id
1 'polypeptide(L)'
;MRRVLIDAGADINARNRRNETPLISAIQFVCAGQDRPNRHRVALVSELLRAGASLDIRIDTGPYGIFDSVDDLVRAIEREIDGLRDNRDWVAIRSLIEGVRAAGGTWAAYARLPRRRVLRLRSLVARGRARTADPILEPVFRLPNEMCWHVLKFWRATCATTGEVL
;
A
#
# COMPACT_ATOMS: atom_id res chain seq x y z
N MET A 1 7.63 -9.37 -16.83
CA MET A 1 9.03 -8.91 -16.94
C MET A 1 9.48 -7.91 -15.85
N ARG A 2 8.72 -7.64 -14.78
CA ARG A 2 9.02 -6.55 -13.81
C ARG A 2 10.00 -6.88 -12.66
N ARG A 3 10.17 -8.17 -12.35
CA ARG A 3 10.99 -8.68 -11.23
C ARG A 3 12.50 -8.53 -11.45
N VAL A 4 12.93 -8.54 -12.72
CA VAL A 4 14.34 -8.63 -13.10
C VAL A 4 15.18 -7.43 -12.64
N LEU A 5 14.62 -6.21 -12.62
CA LEU A 5 15.36 -5.01 -12.22
C LEU A 5 15.52 -4.90 -10.69
N ILE A 6 14.51 -5.33 -9.93
CA ILE A 6 14.55 -5.29 -8.46
C ILE A 6 15.45 -6.42 -7.94
N ASP A 7 15.36 -7.61 -8.53
CA ASP A 7 16.20 -8.76 -8.16
C ASP A 7 17.68 -8.54 -8.55
N ALA A 8 17.97 -7.65 -9.52
CA ALA A 8 19.34 -7.28 -9.91
C ALA A 8 20.02 -6.27 -8.96
N GLY A 9 19.39 -5.88 -7.84
CA GLY A 9 19.96 -4.95 -6.88
C GLY A 9 19.87 -3.48 -7.30
N ALA A 10 18.93 -3.14 -8.19
CA ALA A 10 18.70 -1.74 -8.54
C ALA A 10 18.24 -0.95 -7.30
N ASP A 11 18.87 0.20 -7.07
CA ASP A 11 18.46 1.11 -6.00
C ASP A 11 17.06 1.66 -6.29
N ILE A 12 16.10 1.25 -5.44
CA ILE A 12 14.68 1.59 -5.56
C ILE A 12 14.40 3.08 -5.37
N ASN A 13 15.33 3.81 -4.74
CA ASN A 13 15.25 5.25 -4.51
C ASN A 13 16.22 6.04 -5.40
N ALA A 14 16.86 5.39 -6.39
CA ALA A 14 17.72 6.06 -7.35
C ALA A 14 16.98 7.19 -8.05
N ARG A 15 17.65 8.33 -8.25
CA ARG A 15 17.05 9.51 -8.86
C ARG A 15 17.44 9.62 -10.32
N ASN A 16 16.47 9.93 -11.18
CA ASN A 16 16.73 10.22 -12.58
C ASN A 16 17.27 11.66 -12.75
N ARG A 17 17.50 12.10 -14.00
CA ARG A 17 18.01 13.46 -14.31
C ARG A 17 17.05 14.60 -13.90
N ARG A 18 15.79 14.27 -13.62
CA ARG A 18 14.77 15.18 -13.09
C ARG A 18 14.64 15.08 -11.57
N ASN A 19 15.58 14.44 -10.88
CA ASN A 19 15.54 14.25 -9.44
C ASN A 19 14.33 13.41 -8.95
N GLU A 20 13.67 12.66 -9.86
CA GLU A 20 12.53 11.79 -9.56
C GLU A 20 13.01 10.37 -9.22
N THR A 21 12.39 9.73 -8.25
CA THR A 21 12.56 8.28 -8.02
C THR A 21 11.61 7.47 -8.90
N PRO A 22 11.85 6.15 -9.09
CA PRO A 22 10.95 5.28 -9.84
C PRO A 22 9.49 5.38 -9.39
N LEU A 23 9.25 5.58 -8.08
CA LEU A 23 7.91 5.76 -7.52
C LEU A 23 7.27 7.07 -8.00
N ILE A 24 8.03 8.17 -8.00
CA ILE A 24 7.55 9.48 -8.45
C ILE A 24 7.19 9.44 -9.93
N SER A 25 8.10 8.92 -10.77
CA SER A 25 7.81 8.82 -12.20
C SER A 25 6.57 7.95 -12.43
N ALA A 26 6.40 6.84 -11.69
CA ALA A 26 5.20 6.00 -11.78
C ALA A 26 3.90 6.76 -11.46
N ILE A 27 3.91 7.65 -10.46
CA ILE A 27 2.76 8.49 -10.06
C ILE A 27 2.48 9.57 -11.10
N GLN A 28 3.50 10.32 -11.53
CA GLN A 28 3.34 11.39 -12.52
C GLN A 28 2.85 10.88 -13.88
N PHE A 29 3.34 9.72 -14.31
CA PHE A 29 2.87 9.15 -15.57
C PHE A 29 1.37 8.82 -15.54
N VAL A 30 0.74 8.63 -14.36
CA VAL A 30 -0.72 8.39 -14.24
C VAL A 30 -1.50 9.64 -14.67
N CYS A 31 -0.90 10.80 -14.47
CA CYS A 31 -1.51 12.12 -14.58
C CYS A 31 -1.39 12.72 -15.99
N ALA A 32 -0.34 12.34 -16.74
CA ALA A 32 -0.07 12.80 -18.10
C ALA A 32 -0.97 12.15 -19.17
N GLY A 33 -2.27 11.98 -18.89
CA GLY A 33 -3.19 11.20 -19.69
C GLY A 33 -3.09 11.51 -21.19
N GLN A 34 -2.78 10.49 -22.00
CA GLN A 34 -3.26 10.27 -23.37
C GLN A 34 -3.05 8.78 -23.72
N ASP A 35 -4.14 8.08 -24.01
CA ASP A 35 -4.25 6.89 -24.88
C ASP A 35 -3.47 5.58 -24.64
N ARG A 36 -2.70 5.41 -23.55
CA ARG A 36 -2.08 4.10 -23.29
C ARG A 36 -2.85 3.33 -22.22
N PRO A 37 -3.49 2.18 -22.56
CA PRO A 37 -4.18 1.31 -21.60
C PRO A 37 -3.13 0.65 -20.69
N ASN A 38 -2.65 1.39 -19.71
CA ASN A 38 -1.57 0.96 -18.86
C ASN A 38 -2.17 0.28 -17.61
N ARG A 39 -2.81 -0.87 -17.82
CA ARG A 39 -3.53 -1.69 -16.81
C ARG A 39 -2.66 -2.20 -15.64
N HIS A 40 -1.41 -1.75 -15.54
CA HIS A 40 -0.43 -2.22 -14.58
C HIS A 40 0.22 -1.09 -13.77
N ARG A 41 -0.40 0.11 -13.72
CA ARG A 41 0.12 1.26 -12.94
C ARG A 41 -0.03 1.05 -11.44
N VAL A 42 -1.23 0.67 -10.97
CA VAL A 42 -1.45 0.31 -9.55
C VAL A 42 -0.50 -0.82 -9.13
N ALA A 43 -0.34 -1.82 -10.01
CA ALA A 43 0.63 -2.90 -9.79
C ALA A 43 2.08 -2.39 -9.74
N LEU A 44 2.46 -1.38 -10.55
CA LEU A 44 3.80 -0.79 -10.49
C LEU A 44 4.06 -0.15 -9.15
N VAL A 45 3.16 0.73 -8.72
CA VAL A 45 3.26 1.45 -7.45
C VAL A 45 3.30 0.46 -6.30
N SER A 46 2.45 -0.57 -6.33
CA SER A 46 2.44 -1.64 -5.34
C SER A 46 3.77 -2.39 -5.27
N GLU A 47 4.34 -2.77 -6.41
CA GLU A 47 5.65 -3.46 -6.45
C GLU A 47 6.80 -2.57 -5.98
N LEU A 48 6.81 -1.28 -6.34
CA LEU A 48 7.84 -0.33 -5.90
C LEU A 48 7.77 -0.11 -4.38
N LEU A 49 6.56 0.07 -3.84
CA LEU A 49 6.37 0.16 -2.39
C LEU A 49 6.77 -1.14 -1.70
N ARG A 50 6.41 -2.30 -2.27
CA ARG A 50 6.83 -3.61 -1.76
C ARG A 50 8.34 -3.80 -1.73
N ALA A 51 9.05 -3.24 -2.70
CA ALA A 51 10.51 -3.22 -2.77
C ALA A 51 11.15 -2.21 -1.80
N GLY A 52 10.36 -1.38 -1.12
CA GLY A 52 10.85 -0.43 -0.12
C GLY A 52 11.08 0.99 -0.64
N ALA A 53 10.40 1.39 -1.72
CA ALA A 53 10.40 2.79 -2.15
C ALA A 53 9.94 3.73 -1.02
N SER A 54 10.69 4.80 -0.78
CA SER A 54 10.38 5.79 0.26
C SER A 54 9.25 6.73 -0.17
N LEU A 55 8.38 7.09 0.77
CA LEU A 55 7.39 8.16 0.62
C LEU A 55 7.93 9.53 1.04
N ASP A 56 8.97 9.56 1.87
CA ASP A 56 9.60 10.78 2.38
C ASP A 56 10.86 11.05 1.55
N ILE A 57 10.66 11.72 0.41
CA ILE A 57 11.73 12.07 -0.52
C ILE A 57 11.52 13.52 -0.93
N ARG A 58 12.59 14.32 -0.87
CA ARG A 58 12.60 15.65 -1.48
C ARG A 58 12.66 15.53 -2.99
N ILE A 59 11.61 16.01 -3.66
CA ILE A 59 11.36 15.85 -5.10
C ILE A 59 11.31 17.24 -5.73
N ASP A 60 12.02 17.41 -6.83
CA ASP A 60 11.83 18.57 -7.71
C ASP A 60 11.14 18.05 -8.97
N THR A 61 9.87 18.41 -9.13
CA THR A 61 9.05 17.90 -10.23
C THR A 61 8.95 18.87 -11.39
N GLY A 62 9.74 19.96 -11.39
CA GLY A 62 9.64 21.04 -12.38
C GLY A 62 8.28 21.74 -12.29
N PRO A 63 7.35 21.55 -13.24
CA PRO A 63 6.07 22.26 -13.30
C PRO A 63 5.22 22.20 -12.03
N TYR A 64 5.22 21.08 -11.28
CA TYR A 64 4.44 20.99 -10.03
C TYR A 64 5.17 21.59 -8.81
N GLY A 65 6.46 21.94 -8.95
CA GLY A 65 7.28 22.52 -7.90
C GLY A 65 8.11 21.50 -7.11
N ILE A 66 8.58 21.94 -5.95
CA ILE A 66 9.43 21.15 -5.04
C ILE A 66 8.57 20.65 -3.87
N PHE A 67 8.66 19.36 -3.58
CA PHE A 67 7.91 18.67 -2.53
C PHE A 67 8.86 17.94 -1.59
N ASP A 68 8.52 17.87 -0.31
CA ASP A 68 9.31 17.13 0.68
C ASP A 68 8.78 15.69 0.90
N SER A 69 7.61 15.38 0.34
CA SER A 69 7.00 14.04 0.41
C SER A 69 6.15 13.70 -0.82
N VAL A 70 5.91 12.40 -1.00
CA VAL A 70 4.93 11.89 -1.99
C VAL A 70 3.52 12.39 -1.68
N ASP A 71 3.18 12.56 -0.40
CA ASP A 71 1.87 13.09 0.01
C ASP A 71 1.62 14.51 -0.51
N ASP A 72 2.65 15.38 -0.45
CA ASP A 72 2.57 16.74 -0.96
C ASP A 72 2.42 16.77 -2.48
N LEU A 73 3.16 15.90 -3.18
CA LEU A 73 3.04 15.72 -4.62
C LEU A 73 1.62 15.28 -5.01
N VAL A 74 1.06 14.28 -4.35
CA VAL A 74 -0.30 13.78 -4.62
C VAL A 74 -1.33 14.91 -4.44
N ARG A 75 -1.20 15.71 -3.37
CA ARG A 75 -2.08 16.87 -3.13
C ARG A 75 -1.96 17.94 -4.20
N ALA A 76 -0.75 18.22 -4.67
CA ALA A 76 -0.52 19.20 -5.73
C ALA A 76 -1.13 18.75 -7.06
N ILE A 77 -0.92 17.48 -7.43
CA ILE A 77 -1.52 16.87 -8.62
C ILE A 77 -3.05 16.98 -8.59
N GLU A 78 -3.68 16.66 -7.45
CA GLU A 78 -5.14 16.76 -7.30
C GLU A 78 -5.70 18.19 -7.41
N ARG A 79 -4.86 19.21 -7.18
CA ARG A 79 -5.26 20.61 -7.34
C ARG A 79 -5.16 21.07 -8.80
N GLU A 80 -4.24 20.49 -9.55
CA GLU A 80 -3.94 20.91 -10.92
C GLU A 80 -4.76 20.15 -11.96
N ILE A 81 -5.10 18.88 -11.69
CA ILE A 81 -5.80 18.02 -12.65
C ILE A 81 -7.22 17.75 -12.17
N ASP A 82 -8.17 18.38 -12.85
CA ASP A 82 -9.59 18.17 -12.60
C ASP A 82 -10.04 16.78 -13.08
N GLY A 83 -11.02 16.19 -12.39
CA GLY A 83 -11.54 14.84 -12.69
C GLY A 83 -10.61 13.66 -12.32
N LEU A 84 -9.39 13.91 -11.84
CA LEU A 84 -8.48 12.84 -11.40
C LEU A 84 -9.01 12.09 -10.17
N ARG A 85 -9.79 12.78 -9.34
CA ARG A 85 -10.46 12.21 -8.14
C ARG A 85 -11.43 11.08 -8.48
N ASP A 86 -12.00 11.09 -9.69
CA ASP A 86 -12.94 10.06 -10.15
C ASP A 86 -12.23 8.93 -10.92
N ASN A 87 -10.94 9.10 -11.24
CA ASN A 87 -10.16 8.09 -11.92
C ASN A 87 -9.91 6.89 -10.98
N ARG A 88 -10.42 5.72 -11.36
CA ARG A 88 -10.29 4.47 -10.57
C ARG A 88 -8.85 4.12 -10.20
N ASP A 89 -7.91 4.26 -11.12
CA ASP A 89 -6.50 3.93 -10.87
C ASP A 89 -5.86 4.94 -9.92
N TRP A 90 -6.22 6.23 -10.05
CA TRP A 90 -5.77 7.27 -9.13
C TRP A 90 -6.29 7.05 -7.71
N VAL A 91 -7.59 6.77 -7.56
CA VAL A 91 -8.21 6.46 -6.27
C VAL A 91 -7.52 5.25 -5.62
N ALA A 92 -7.19 4.22 -6.40
CA ALA A 92 -6.47 3.06 -5.89
C ALA A 92 -5.04 3.40 -5.44
N ILE A 93 -4.29 4.18 -6.22
CA ILE A 93 -2.93 4.62 -5.86
C ILE A 93 -2.96 5.49 -4.61
N ARG A 94 -3.86 6.46 -4.56
CA ARG A 94 -4.05 7.34 -3.41
C ARG A 94 -4.37 6.54 -2.15
N SER A 95 -5.36 5.66 -2.22
CA SER A 95 -5.75 4.81 -1.09
C SER A 95 -4.58 3.93 -0.61
N LEU A 96 -3.74 3.45 -1.54
CA LEU A 96 -2.54 2.68 -1.20
C LEU A 96 -1.50 3.53 -0.47
N ILE A 97 -1.19 4.72 -0.97
CA ILE A 97 -0.22 5.64 -0.35
C ILE A 97 -0.71 6.06 1.05
N GLU A 98 -1.97 6.47 1.17
CA GLU A 98 -2.61 6.80 2.46
C GLU A 98 -2.55 5.61 3.43
N GLY A 99 -2.82 4.41 2.94
CA GLY A 99 -2.72 3.17 3.72
C GLY A 99 -1.31 2.91 4.23
N VAL A 100 -0.29 3.05 3.37
CA VAL A 100 1.12 2.87 3.75
C VAL A 100 1.57 3.96 4.73
N ARG A 101 1.14 5.21 4.52
CA ARG A 101 1.40 6.31 5.45
C ARG A 101 0.80 6.03 6.83
N ALA A 102 -0.47 5.65 6.88
CA ALA A 102 -1.17 5.30 8.12
C ALA A 102 -0.55 4.10 8.85
N ALA A 103 0.17 3.23 8.13
CA ALA A 103 0.91 2.11 8.71
C ALA A 103 2.25 2.49 9.33
N GLY A 104 2.71 3.74 9.18
CA GLY A 104 4.04 4.19 9.59
C GLY A 104 5.03 4.31 8.44
N GLY A 105 4.57 4.55 7.21
CA GLY A 105 5.39 4.96 6.07
C GLY A 105 6.16 3.84 5.36
N THR A 106 5.98 2.58 5.73
CA THR A 106 6.66 1.44 5.08
C THR A 106 5.67 0.36 4.65
N TRP A 107 5.93 -0.26 3.50
CA TRP A 107 5.12 -1.38 3.01
C TRP A 107 5.10 -2.54 4.00
N ALA A 108 6.21 -2.83 4.66
CA ALA A 108 6.30 -3.90 5.64
C ALA A 108 5.40 -3.65 6.85
N ALA A 109 5.17 -2.40 7.24
CA ALA A 109 4.21 -2.08 8.29
C ALA A 109 2.77 -2.19 7.76
N TYR A 110 2.51 -1.70 6.55
CA TYR A 110 1.21 -1.78 5.87
C TYR A 110 0.72 -3.22 5.70
N ALA A 111 1.56 -4.09 5.14
CA ALA A 111 1.24 -5.50 4.94
C ALA A 111 0.97 -6.27 6.25
N ARG A 112 1.43 -5.74 7.40
CA ARG A 112 1.17 -6.33 8.72
C ARG A 112 -0.07 -5.75 9.40
N LEU A 113 -0.68 -4.68 8.88
CA LEU A 113 -1.81 -4.00 9.50
C LEU A 113 -3.02 -4.91 9.70
N PRO A 114 -3.50 -5.69 8.70
CA PRO A 114 -4.68 -6.54 8.90
C PRO A 114 -4.47 -7.53 10.04
N ARG A 115 -3.32 -8.21 10.04
CA ARG A 115 -2.92 -9.11 11.13
C ARG A 115 -2.85 -8.41 12.48
N ARG A 116 -2.23 -7.22 12.56
CA ARG A 116 -2.15 -6.46 13.82
C ARG A 116 -3.54 -6.05 14.31
N ARG A 117 -4.45 -5.67 13.41
CA ARG A 117 -5.85 -5.33 13.74
C ARG A 117 -6.60 -6.55 14.28
N VAL A 118 -6.51 -7.71 13.63
CA VAL A 118 -7.13 -8.96 14.07
C VAL A 118 -6.61 -9.37 15.46
N LEU A 119 -5.29 -9.33 15.68
CA LEU A 119 -4.71 -9.67 16.98
C LEU A 119 -5.10 -8.66 18.08
N ARG A 120 -5.18 -7.37 17.74
CA ARG A 120 -5.65 -6.32 18.66
C ARG A 120 -7.13 -6.50 19.00
N LEU A 121 -7.97 -6.79 18.00
CA LEU A 121 -9.40 -7.06 18.18
C LEU A 121 -9.59 -8.29 19.07
N ARG A 122 -8.88 -9.39 18.80
CA ARG A 122 -8.88 -10.57 19.65
C ARG A 122 -8.50 -10.24 21.09
N SER A 123 -7.42 -9.47 21.31
CA SER A 123 -7.01 -9.05 22.65
C SER A 123 -8.10 -8.25 23.36
N LEU A 124 -8.84 -7.41 22.63
CA LEU A 124 -9.96 -6.63 23.19
C LEU A 124 -11.15 -7.54 23.54
N VAL A 125 -11.51 -8.47 22.66
CA VAL A 125 -12.60 -9.43 22.86
C VAL A 125 -12.30 -10.37 24.03
N ALA A 126 -11.09 -10.93 24.11
CA ALA A 126 -10.66 -11.78 25.22
C ALA A 126 -10.69 -11.06 26.58
N ARG A 127 -10.55 -9.72 26.59
CA ARG A 127 -10.66 -8.88 27.79
C ARG A 127 -12.06 -8.30 28.02
N GLY A 128 -13.06 -8.69 27.21
CA GLY A 128 -14.43 -8.19 27.29
C GLY A 128 -14.58 -6.70 26.91
N ARG A 129 -13.59 -6.09 26.27
CA ARG A 129 -13.57 -4.66 25.89
C ARG A 129 -14.08 -4.38 24.48
N ALA A 130 -14.38 -5.41 23.71
CA ALA A 130 -14.98 -5.31 22.39
C ALA A 130 -15.83 -6.56 22.12
N ARG A 131 -16.74 -6.47 21.15
CA ARG A 131 -17.46 -7.61 20.56
C ARG A 131 -17.30 -7.54 19.05
N THR A 132 -17.28 -8.69 18.38
CA THR A 132 -17.28 -8.73 16.92
C THR A 132 -18.66 -9.13 16.40
N ALA A 133 -19.15 -8.43 15.37
CA ALA A 133 -20.37 -8.82 14.66
C ALA A 133 -20.13 -9.95 13.65
N ASP A 134 -18.87 -10.28 13.38
CA ASP A 134 -18.48 -11.33 12.46
C ASP A 134 -18.72 -12.72 13.11
N PRO A 135 -19.61 -13.54 12.51
CA PRO A 135 -20.01 -14.83 13.07
C PRO A 135 -18.89 -15.89 13.02
N ILE A 136 -17.85 -15.69 12.21
CA ILE A 136 -16.69 -16.57 12.09
C ILE A 136 -15.61 -16.17 13.10
N LEU A 137 -15.37 -14.86 13.28
CA LEU A 137 -14.33 -14.39 14.20
C LEU A 137 -14.71 -14.52 15.68
N GLU A 138 -16.00 -14.34 16.02
CA GLU A 138 -16.45 -14.37 17.42
C GLU A 138 -16.14 -15.71 18.14
N PRO A 139 -16.42 -16.90 17.57
CA PRO A 139 -16.02 -18.17 18.16
C PRO A 139 -14.50 -18.34 18.21
N VAL A 140 -13.79 -17.94 17.15
CA VAL A 140 -12.33 -18.12 17.01
C VAL A 140 -11.56 -17.29 18.05
N PHE A 141 -12.04 -16.10 18.40
CA PHE A 141 -11.38 -15.25 19.42
C PHE A 141 -11.57 -15.73 20.85
N ARG A 142 -12.58 -16.57 21.11
CA ARG A 142 -12.82 -17.21 22.42
C ARG A 142 -12.00 -18.49 22.62
N LEU A 143 -11.36 -19.01 21.58
CA LEU A 143 -10.49 -20.19 21.68
C LEU A 143 -9.25 -19.91 22.55
N PRO A 144 -8.68 -20.96 23.18
CA PRO A 144 -7.35 -20.89 23.79
C PRO A 144 -6.31 -20.38 22.80
N ASN A 145 -5.25 -19.76 23.33
CA ASN A 145 -4.31 -19.00 22.50
C ASN A 145 -3.68 -19.81 21.37
N GLU A 146 -3.25 -21.03 21.68
CA GLU A 146 -2.65 -21.96 20.71
C GLU A 146 -3.60 -22.33 19.57
N MET A 147 -4.86 -22.65 19.90
CA MET A 147 -5.87 -23.04 18.91
C MET A 147 -6.22 -21.89 17.98
N CYS A 148 -6.35 -20.67 18.52
CA CYS A 148 -6.56 -19.49 17.68
C CYS A 148 -5.36 -19.25 16.74
N TRP A 149 -4.12 -19.47 17.20
CA TRP A 149 -2.95 -19.38 16.32
C TRP A 149 -2.95 -20.42 15.20
N HIS A 150 -3.41 -21.65 15.47
CA HIS A 150 -3.55 -22.68 14.44
C HIS A 150 -4.59 -22.29 13.38
N VAL A 151 -5.75 -21.75 13.78
CA VAL A 151 -6.78 -21.27 12.85
C VAL A 151 -6.26 -20.12 11.99
N LEU A 152 -5.62 -19.10 12.60
CA LEU A 152 -5.04 -17.98 11.86
C LEU A 152 -3.91 -18.42 10.91
N LYS A 153 -3.11 -19.42 11.30
CA LYS A 153 -2.06 -19.99 10.45
C LYS A 153 -2.66 -20.75 9.27
N PHE A 154 -3.74 -21.50 9.50
CA PHE A 154 -4.48 -22.22 8.46
C PHE A 154 -5.08 -21.24 7.45
N TRP A 155 -5.81 -20.22 7.90
CA TRP A 155 -6.38 -19.20 7.01
C TRP A 155 -5.32 -18.49 6.18
N ARG A 156 -4.14 -18.22 6.75
CA ARG A 156 -3.03 -17.65 5.98
C ARG A 156 -2.56 -18.59 4.86
N ALA A 157 -2.48 -19.89 5.13
CA ALA A 157 -2.07 -20.87 4.13
C ALA A 157 -3.12 -21.00 3.02
N THR A 158 -4.41 -21.00 3.36
CA THR A 158 -5.49 -21.07 2.36
C THR A 158 -5.56 -19.81 1.51
N CYS A 159 -5.51 -18.61 2.11
CA CYS A 159 -5.57 -17.34 1.37
C CYS A 159 -4.35 -17.12 0.46
N ALA A 160 -3.15 -17.59 0.86
CA ALA A 160 -1.98 -17.59 -0.01
C ALA A 160 -2.14 -18.50 -1.23
N THR A 161 -3.03 -19.50 -1.16
CA THR A 161 -3.31 -20.45 -2.25
C THR A 161 -4.43 -19.94 -3.16
N THR A 162 -5.40 -19.18 -2.63
CA THR A 162 -6.49 -18.55 -3.42
C THR A 162 -6.20 -17.14 -3.94
N GLY A 163 -5.11 -16.49 -3.52
CA GLY A 163 -4.74 -15.14 -3.98
C GLY A 163 -5.52 -14.00 -3.32
N GLU A 164 -6.34 -14.29 -2.31
CA GLU A 164 -7.04 -13.29 -1.50
C GLU A 164 -6.16 -12.81 -0.35
N VAL A 165 -6.16 -11.51 -0.06
CA VAL A 165 -5.39 -10.92 1.03
C VAL A 165 -6.32 -10.73 2.24
N LEU A 166 -6.00 -11.38 3.37
CA LEU A 166 -6.61 -11.15 4.69
C LEU A 166 -6.24 -9.78 5.27
#